data_AF-A0A834AA14-F1
#
_entry.id   AF-A0A834AA14-F1
#
_cell.length_a   1.000
_cell.length_b   1.000
_cell.length_c   1.000
_cell.angle_alpha   90.00
_cell.angle_beta   90.00
_cell.angle_gamma   90.00
#
_symmetry.space_group_name_H-M   'P 1'
#
loop_
_entity.id
_entity.type
_entity.pdbx_description
1 polymer ?
#
loop_
_entity_poly.entity_id
_entity_poly.type
_entity_poly.pdbx_seq_one_letter_code
_entity_poly.pdbx_strand_id
1 'polypeptide(L)'
;MLEKFCNSTFWNASLLDSPEADLPICFEQTVLVWIPLGFLWLLAPWQLLHVYRSRTKKSPVTKLYLAKQVLVGFLFILAAIELVLVFTEDSGQATIPAIRYTNPSLYLGTWLLVLLIQYSRRWCVQKDSWFLSLFWILSILCGTFQFQTLIRMLLKGSTSSLAYSCLFFISYAFQILILILSAFSERDGSSENPSVTASFLSRITFSWYDRLGH
;
A
#
# COMPACT_ATOMS: atom_id res chain seq x y z
N MET A 1 14.04 23.08 -2.96
CA MET A 1 12.69 22.97 -3.55
C MET A 1 11.79 22.04 -2.74
N LEU A 2 12.25 20.85 -2.33
CA LEU A 2 11.50 19.94 -1.43
C LEU A 2 11.22 20.52 -0.03
N GLU A 3 12.13 21.32 0.53
CA GLU A 3 11.94 21.98 1.84
C GLU A 3 10.75 22.96 1.83
N LYS A 4 10.53 23.67 0.71
CA LYS A 4 9.35 24.54 0.53
C LYS A 4 8.05 23.74 0.34
N PHE A 5 8.13 22.54 -0.25
CA PHE A 5 6.98 21.65 -0.44
C PHE A 5 6.44 21.08 0.87
N CYS A 6 7.34 20.94 1.85
CA CYS A 6 7.12 20.16 3.04
C CYS A 6 7.19 21.03 4.33
N ASN A 7 7.55 22.31 4.17
CA ASN A 7 7.67 23.33 5.20
C ASN A 7 8.50 22.90 6.44
N SER A 8 9.46 21.99 6.23
CA SER A 8 10.43 21.56 7.24
C SER A 8 11.72 21.08 6.57
N THR A 9 12.76 20.84 7.37
CA THR A 9 14.10 20.43 6.92
C THR A 9 14.06 19.06 6.25
N PHE A 10 14.52 18.98 4.99
CA PHE A 10 14.47 17.76 4.17
C PHE A 10 15.53 16.73 4.58
N TRP A 11 16.74 17.17 4.91
CA TRP A 11 17.85 16.32 5.35
C TRP A 11 18.78 17.14 6.25
N ASN A 12 19.12 16.62 7.43
CA ASN A 12 20.12 17.25 8.30
C ASN A 12 21.20 16.21 8.65
N ALA A 13 22.43 16.44 8.19
CA ALA A 13 23.55 15.52 8.37
C ALA A 13 23.92 15.30 9.85
N SER A 14 23.54 16.22 10.75
CA SER A 14 23.76 16.09 12.20
C SER A 14 22.81 15.12 12.91
N LEU A 15 21.82 14.54 12.22
CA LEU A 15 20.90 13.53 12.80
C LEU A 15 21.55 12.14 12.94
N LEU A 16 22.67 11.88 12.26
CA LEU A 16 23.42 10.63 12.40
C LEU A 16 24.16 10.52 13.75
N ASP A 17 24.41 11.66 14.42
CA ASP A 17 25.15 11.74 15.69
C ASP A 17 24.24 11.73 16.94
N SER A 18 22.91 11.73 16.75
CA SER A 18 21.95 11.72 17.86
C SER A 18 21.51 10.28 18.18
N PRO A 19 21.46 9.87 19.46
CA PRO A 19 20.99 8.55 19.87
C PRO A 19 19.49 8.30 19.57
N GLU A 20 18.76 9.35 19.16
CA GLU A 20 17.40 9.30 18.62
C GLU A 20 17.41 9.64 17.11
N ALA A 21 17.97 8.75 16.28
CA ALA A 21 18.01 8.92 14.82
C ALA A 21 16.61 8.70 14.20
N ASP A 22 15.66 9.59 14.48
CA ASP A 22 14.39 9.66 13.76
C ASP A 22 14.64 10.29 12.37
N LEU A 23 14.21 9.62 11.30
CA LEU A 23 14.27 10.17 9.95
C LEU A 23 13.42 11.45 9.89
N PRO A 24 13.85 12.51 9.16
CA PRO A 24 13.06 13.74 9.07
C PRO A 24 11.68 13.44 8.49
N ILE A 25 10.62 13.95 9.14
CA ILE A 25 9.20 13.71 8.84
C ILE A 25 8.90 13.89 7.34
N CYS A 26 9.57 14.85 6.68
CA CYS A 26 9.43 15.07 5.25
C CYS A 26 10.02 13.98 4.37
N PHE A 27 11.11 13.35 4.76
CA PHE A 27 11.67 12.21 4.03
C PHE A 27 10.78 10.98 4.17
N GLU A 28 10.23 10.75 5.37
CA GLU A 28 9.25 9.67 5.59
C GLU A 28 7.97 9.89 4.78
N GLN A 29 7.43 11.11 4.79
CA GLN A 29 6.18 11.44 4.09
C GLN A 29 6.36 11.58 2.57
N THR A 30 7.59 11.67 2.05
CA THR A 30 7.87 11.69 0.61
C THR A 30 8.47 10.38 0.14
N VAL A 31 9.75 10.14 0.42
CA VAL A 31 10.54 9.07 -0.19
C VAL A 31 9.98 7.69 0.17
N LEU A 32 9.64 7.46 1.43
CA LEU A 32 9.13 6.15 1.86
C LEU A 32 7.73 5.84 1.29
N VAL A 33 6.89 6.84 1.07
CA VAL A 33 5.60 6.66 0.37
C VAL A 33 5.84 6.47 -1.12
N TRP A 34 6.73 7.26 -1.72
CA TRP A 34 6.88 7.32 -3.16
C TRP A 34 7.62 6.12 -3.73
N ILE A 35 8.46 5.43 -2.96
CA ILE A 35 9.15 4.20 -3.40
C ILE A 35 8.16 3.08 -3.79
N PRO A 36 7.27 2.60 -2.89
CA PRO A 36 6.32 1.53 -3.24
C PRO A 36 5.31 2.00 -4.29
N LEU A 37 4.88 3.26 -4.23
CA LEU A 37 3.96 3.83 -5.20
C LEU A 37 4.61 3.93 -6.59
N GLY A 38 5.81 4.51 -6.69
CA GLY A 38 6.56 4.64 -7.93
C GLY A 38 6.86 3.29 -8.58
N PHE A 39 7.22 2.29 -7.78
CA PHE A 39 7.36 0.91 -8.25
C PHE A 39 6.07 0.40 -8.92
N LEU A 40 4.92 0.63 -8.28
CA LEU A 40 3.64 0.19 -8.82
C LEU A 40 3.25 0.96 -10.08
N TRP A 41 3.37 2.28 -10.07
CA TRP A 41 3.01 3.15 -11.19
C TRP A 41 3.86 2.91 -12.44
N LEU A 42 5.14 2.61 -12.27
CA LEU A 42 6.05 2.37 -13.40
C LEU A 42 5.78 1.01 -14.06
N LEU A 43 5.42 -0.01 -13.28
CA LEU A 43 5.16 -1.37 -13.76
C LEU A 43 3.70 -1.61 -14.17
N ALA A 44 2.77 -0.81 -13.67
CA ALA A 44 1.35 -0.90 -14.02
C ALA A 44 1.05 -0.78 -15.53
N PRO A 45 1.56 0.20 -16.29
CA PRO A 45 1.25 0.30 -17.71
C PRO A 45 1.73 -0.93 -18.49
N TRP A 46 2.91 -1.45 -18.16
CA TRP A 46 3.44 -2.67 -18.76
C TRP A 46 2.54 -3.88 -18.50
N GLN A 47 2.09 -4.05 -17.24
CA GLN A 47 1.16 -5.10 -16.84
C GLN A 47 -0.18 -4.99 -17.57
N LEU A 48 -0.77 -3.80 -17.60
CA LEU A 48 -2.06 -3.56 -18.25
C LEU A 48 -1.99 -3.79 -19.77
N LEU A 49 -0.90 -3.37 -20.42
CA LEU A 49 -0.65 -3.63 -21.85
C LEU A 49 -0.50 -5.12 -22.15
N HIS A 50 0.25 -5.86 -21.31
CA HIS A 50 0.43 -7.30 -21.47
C HIS A 50 -0.91 -8.04 -21.37
N VAL A 51 -1.71 -7.71 -20.36
CA VAL A 51 -3.06 -8.29 -20.15
C VAL A 51 -4.00 -7.92 -21.30
N TYR A 52 -3.95 -6.67 -21.79
CA TYR A 52 -4.79 -6.23 -22.89
C TYR A 52 -4.46 -6.96 -24.20
N ARG A 53 -3.19 -7.28 -24.45
CA ARG A 53 -2.76 -8.08 -25.61
C ARG A 53 -3.11 -9.55 -25.46
N SER A 54 -2.98 -10.11 -24.26
CA SER A 54 -3.23 -11.52 -23.96
C SER A 54 -4.66 -11.79 -23.48
N ARG A 55 -5.67 -11.25 -24.17
CA ARG A 55 -7.09 -11.45 -23.82
C ARG A 55 -7.47 -12.93 -23.86
N THR A 56 -7.48 -13.56 -22.70
CA THR A 56 -7.95 -14.93 -22.50
C THR A 56 -9.33 -14.95 -21.85
N LYS A 57 -9.91 -16.14 -21.67
CA LYS A 57 -11.20 -16.32 -20.99
C LYS A 57 -11.13 -15.78 -19.56
N LYS A 58 -12.23 -15.18 -19.08
CA LYS A 58 -12.36 -14.67 -17.72
C LYS A 58 -12.17 -15.81 -16.70
N SER A 59 -11.29 -15.60 -15.72
CA SER A 59 -11.19 -16.46 -14.54
C SER A 59 -12.47 -16.32 -13.69
N PRO A 60 -12.96 -17.41 -13.07
CA PRO A 60 -14.05 -17.34 -12.12
C PRO A 60 -13.68 -16.42 -10.94
N VAL A 61 -14.70 -15.81 -10.34
CA VAL A 61 -14.55 -14.94 -9.18
C VAL A 61 -14.41 -15.77 -7.90
N THR A 62 -13.29 -15.64 -7.21
CA THR A 62 -13.04 -16.31 -5.93
C THR A 62 -13.52 -15.42 -4.77
N LYS A 63 -13.96 -16.03 -3.66
CA LYS A 63 -14.33 -15.27 -2.43
C LYS A 63 -13.15 -14.43 -1.90
N LEU A 64 -11.92 -14.95 -2.00
CA LEU A 64 -10.69 -14.24 -1.61
C LEU A 64 -10.42 -13.01 -2.49
N TYR A 65 -10.63 -13.14 -3.81
CA TYR A 65 -10.58 -12.01 -4.73
C TYR A 65 -11.57 -10.91 -4.33
N LEU A 66 -12.83 -11.27 -4.06
CA LEU A 66 -13.86 -10.32 -3.66
C LEU A 66 -13.49 -9.63 -2.34
N ALA A 67 -13.00 -10.37 -1.35
CA ALA A 67 -12.55 -9.82 -0.08
C ALA A 67 -11.40 -8.80 -0.26
N LYS A 68 -10.39 -9.13 -1.09
CA LYS A 68 -9.30 -8.20 -1.42
C LYS A 68 -9.81 -6.94 -2.11
N GLN A 69 -10.74 -7.08 -3.05
CA GLN A 69 -11.31 -5.95 -3.79
C GLN A 69 -12.08 -5.02 -2.85
N VAL A 70 -12.86 -5.58 -1.92
CA VAL A 70 -13.60 -4.81 -0.89
C VAL A 70 -12.62 -4.06 0.02
N LEU A 71 -11.55 -4.71 0.48
CA LEU A 71 -10.55 -4.07 1.34
C LEU A 71 -9.81 -2.92 0.64
N VAL A 72 -9.42 -3.09 -0.62
CA VAL A 72 -8.84 -1.99 -1.41
C VAL A 72 -9.86 -0.87 -1.65
N GLY A 73 -11.14 -1.22 -1.82
CA GLY A 73 -12.22 -0.23 -1.88
C GLY A 73 -12.35 0.60 -0.60
N PHE A 74 -12.22 -0.03 0.56
CA PHE A 74 -12.17 0.70 1.84
C PHE A 74 -10.96 1.62 1.92
N LEU A 75 -9.76 1.16 1.51
CA LEU A 75 -8.57 2.02 1.43
C LEU A 75 -8.77 3.23 0.52
N PHE A 76 -9.44 3.04 -0.62
CA PHE A 76 -9.79 4.14 -1.52
C PHE A 76 -10.71 5.17 -0.85
N ILE A 77 -11.75 4.71 -0.14
CA ILE A 77 -12.66 5.59 0.59
C ILE A 77 -11.93 6.34 1.70
N LEU A 78 -11.05 5.68 2.46
CA LEU A 78 -10.26 6.33 3.50
C LEU A 78 -9.36 7.42 2.93
N ALA A 79 -8.68 7.17 1.80
CA ALA A 79 -7.86 8.18 1.13
C ALA A 79 -8.71 9.35 0.57
N ALA A 80 -9.95 9.08 0.12
CA ALA A 80 -10.88 10.12 -0.29
C ALA A 80 -11.31 11.00 0.89
N ILE A 81 -11.63 10.39 2.02
CA ILE A 81 -11.99 11.09 3.25
C ILE A 81 -10.82 11.96 3.70
N GLU A 82 -9.60 11.41 3.73
CA GLU A 82 -8.39 12.17 4.09
C GLU A 82 -8.21 13.37 3.16
N LEU A 83 -8.35 13.19 1.84
CA LEU A 83 -8.25 14.30 0.89
C LEU A 83 -9.32 15.38 1.16
N VAL A 84 -10.57 14.98 1.39
CA VAL A 84 -11.67 15.92 1.70
C VAL A 84 -11.40 16.68 2.99
N LEU A 85 -10.88 16.02 4.03
CA LEU A 85 -10.51 16.69 5.29
C LEU A 85 -9.45 17.77 5.05
N VAL A 86 -8.41 17.47 4.26
CA VAL A 86 -7.37 18.46 3.93
C VAL A 86 -7.98 19.65 3.16
N PHE A 87 -8.90 19.40 2.23
CA PHE A 87 -9.60 20.49 1.52
C PHE A 87 -10.48 21.34 2.43
N THR A 88 -11.19 20.72 3.38
CA THR A 88 -12.02 21.46 4.34
C THR A 88 -11.19 22.30 5.29
N GLU A 89 -10.03 21.80 5.74
CA GLU A 89 -9.12 22.57 6.60
C GLU A 89 -8.48 23.76 5.86
N ASP A 90 -8.20 23.65 4.56
CA ASP A 90 -7.62 24.74 3.75
C ASP A 90 -8.54 25.95 3.66
N SER A 91 -9.84 25.70 3.55
CA SER A 91 -10.84 26.77 3.45
C SER A 91 -10.90 27.66 4.70
N GLY A 92 -10.29 27.23 5.81
CA GLY A 92 -10.28 27.95 7.08
C GLY A 92 -8.92 28.52 7.51
N GLN A 93 -7.78 28.16 6.90
CA GLN A 93 -6.45 28.56 7.38
C GLN A 93 -5.42 28.82 6.26
N ALA A 94 -4.57 29.84 6.46
CA ALA A 94 -3.53 30.22 5.53
C ALA A 94 -2.42 29.15 5.40
N THR A 95 -2.20 28.69 4.17
CA THR A 95 -1.05 27.90 3.68
C THR A 95 -0.81 26.54 4.35
N ILE A 96 -1.66 25.57 4.03
CA ILE A 96 -1.40 24.15 4.32
C ILE A 96 -0.23 23.65 3.44
N PRO A 97 0.74 22.88 3.98
CA PRO A 97 1.85 22.34 3.20
C PRO A 97 1.36 21.48 2.02
N ALA A 98 1.88 21.74 0.82
CA ALA A 98 1.47 21.06 -0.42
C ALA A 98 1.58 19.52 -0.36
N ILE A 99 2.48 19.00 0.48
CA ILE A 99 2.62 17.56 0.70
C ILE A 99 1.37 16.90 1.30
N ARG A 100 0.59 17.63 2.13
CA ARG A 100 -0.63 17.11 2.75
C ARG A 100 -1.74 16.86 1.74
N TYR A 101 -1.75 17.55 0.60
CA TYR A 101 -2.64 17.23 -0.53
C TYR A 101 -2.08 16.12 -1.42
N THR A 102 -0.77 16.13 -1.59
CA THR A 102 -0.09 15.26 -2.55
C THR A 102 -0.19 13.80 -2.13
N ASN A 103 0.03 13.49 -0.85
CA ASN A 103 -0.02 12.12 -0.35
C ASN A 103 -1.39 11.45 -0.48
N PRO A 104 -2.50 12.02 0.02
CA PRO A 104 -3.82 11.40 -0.16
C PRO A 104 -4.23 11.31 -1.63
N SER A 105 -3.84 12.27 -2.47
CA SER A 105 -4.06 12.20 -3.93
C SER A 105 -3.29 11.05 -4.58
N LEU A 106 -2.03 10.84 -4.21
CA LEU A 106 -1.21 9.73 -4.67
C LEU A 106 -1.78 8.38 -4.20
N TYR A 107 -2.23 8.28 -2.96
CA TYR A 107 -2.89 7.08 -2.44
C TYR A 107 -4.19 6.79 -3.19
N LEU A 108 -5.03 7.79 -3.45
CA LEU A 108 -6.25 7.64 -4.27
C LEU A 108 -5.96 7.05 -5.65
N GLY A 109 -5.00 7.65 -6.37
CA GLY A 109 -4.59 7.16 -7.67
C GLY A 109 -4.01 5.74 -7.60
N THR A 110 -3.23 5.44 -6.56
CA THR A 110 -2.63 4.13 -6.36
C THR A 110 -3.68 3.05 -6.07
N TRP A 111 -4.65 3.31 -5.19
CA TRP A 111 -5.72 2.36 -4.89
C TRP A 111 -6.61 2.11 -6.11
N LEU A 112 -6.90 3.15 -6.89
CA LEU A 112 -7.59 3.01 -8.17
C LEU A 112 -6.80 2.13 -9.14
N LEU A 113 -5.49 2.35 -9.23
CA LEU A 113 -4.60 1.57 -10.08
C LEU A 113 -4.52 0.10 -9.63
N VAL A 114 -4.45 -0.16 -8.32
CA VAL A 114 -4.52 -1.50 -7.76
C VAL A 114 -5.84 -2.18 -8.11
N LEU A 115 -6.98 -1.49 -8.01
CA LEU A 115 -8.29 -2.02 -8.43
C LEU A 115 -8.31 -2.36 -9.92
N LEU A 116 -7.75 -1.50 -10.78
CA LEU A 116 -7.65 -1.73 -12.23
C LEU A 116 -6.76 -2.92 -12.55
N ILE A 117 -5.62 -3.07 -11.89
CA ILE A 117 -4.71 -4.22 -12.06
C ILE A 117 -5.40 -5.50 -11.58
N GLN A 118 -6.06 -5.49 -10.42
CA GLN A 118 -6.80 -6.65 -9.93
C GLN A 118 -7.96 -7.03 -10.86
N TYR A 119 -8.64 -6.04 -11.43
CA TYR A 119 -9.72 -6.27 -12.40
C TYR A 119 -9.19 -6.83 -13.72
N SER A 120 -8.12 -6.25 -14.28
CA SER A 120 -7.54 -6.69 -15.55
C SER A 120 -6.98 -8.12 -15.42
N ARG A 121 -6.35 -8.46 -14.29
CA ARG A 121 -5.85 -9.81 -14.01
C ARG A 121 -6.92 -10.90 -14.05
N ARG A 122 -8.22 -10.57 -13.89
CA ARG A 122 -9.31 -11.54 -14.10
C ARG A 122 -9.38 -12.07 -15.54
N TRP A 123 -8.75 -11.39 -16.49
CA TRP A 123 -8.76 -11.73 -17.91
C TRP A 123 -7.48 -12.46 -18.36
N CYS A 124 -6.55 -12.73 -17.44
CA CYS A 124 -5.29 -13.41 -17.71
C CYS A 124 -5.22 -14.75 -16.96
N VAL A 125 -4.78 -15.81 -17.65
CA VAL A 125 -4.60 -17.16 -17.06
C VAL A 125 -3.38 -17.21 -16.11
N GLN A 126 -2.42 -16.29 -16.25
CA GLN A 126 -1.19 -16.29 -15.46
C GLN A 126 -1.43 -15.69 -14.06
N LYS A 127 -1.52 -16.57 -13.05
CA LYS A 127 -1.81 -16.24 -11.64
C LYS A 127 -0.62 -15.70 -10.84
N ASP A 128 0.46 -15.27 -11.49
CA ASP A 128 1.65 -14.84 -10.76
C ASP A 128 1.37 -13.58 -9.93
N SER A 129 1.09 -13.82 -8.64
CA SER A 129 0.72 -12.83 -7.64
C SER A 129 1.92 -12.09 -7.05
N TRP A 130 3.13 -12.38 -7.54
CA TRP A 130 4.38 -11.84 -7.02
C TRP A 130 4.40 -10.32 -7.00
N PHE A 131 4.01 -9.67 -8.10
CA PHE A 131 4.10 -8.23 -8.22
C PHE A 131 3.27 -7.48 -7.16
N LEU A 132 1.98 -7.85 -7.04
CA LEU A 132 1.10 -7.25 -6.03
C LEU A 132 1.53 -7.63 -4.62
N SER A 133 1.95 -8.88 -4.38
CA SER A 133 2.48 -9.29 -3.08
C SER A 133 3.73 -8.50 -2.68
N LEU A 134 4.67 -8.27 -3.61
CA LEU A 134 5.89 -7.50 -3.37
C LEU A 134 5.57 -6.04 -3.09
N PHE A 135 4.62 -5.45 -3.83
CA PHE A 135 4.12 -4.10 -3.55
C PHE A 135 3.58 -3.99 -2.12
N TRP A 136 2.72 -4.92 -1.68
CA TRP A 136 2.17 -4.90 -0.32
C TRP A 136 3.26 -5.07 0.74
N ILE A 137 4.23 -5.97 0.53
CA ILE A 137 5.38 -6.14 1.44
C ILE A 137 6.16 -4.83 1.56
N LEU A 138 6.52 -4.22 0.42
CA LEU A 138 7.31 -3.00 0.39
C LEU A 138 6.54 -1.83 1.02
N SER A 139 5.23 -1.73 0.76
CA SER A 139 4.35 -0.73 1.38
C SER A 139 4.30 -0.88 2.90
N ILE A 140 4.20 -2.10 3.42
CA ILE A 140 4.21 -2.36 4.87
C ILE A 140 5.59 -2.04 5.49
N LEU A 141 6.68 -2.44 4.84
CA LEU A 141 8.03 -2.15 5.32
C LEU A 141 8.27 -0.65 5.39
N CYS A 142 7.92 0.10 4.35
CA CYS A 142 8.03 1.56 4.36
C CYS A 142 7.06 2.22 5.36
N GLY A 143 5.83 1.71 5.49
CA GLY A 143 4.84 2.22 6.45
C GLY A 143 5.21 1.97 7.91
N THR A 144 6.03 0.96 8.20
CA THR A 144 6.49 0.65 9.57
C THR A 144 7.29 1.80 10.18
N PHE A 145 8.14 2.46 9.40
CA PHE A 145 8.91 3.61 9.88
C PHE A 145 7.98 4.78 10.24
N GLN A 146 7.05 5.13 9.36
CA GLN A 146 6.03 6.15 9.63
C GLN A 146 5.18 5.83 10.87
N PHE A 147 4.83 4.57 11.07
CA PHE A 147 4.09 4.11 12.24
C PHE A 147 4.88 4.35 13.55
N GLN A 148 6.18 4.05 13.56
CA GLN A 148 7.05 4.31 14.72
C GLN A 148 7.12 5.80 15.05
N THR A 149 7.34 6.63 14.04
CA THR A 149 7.45 8.08 14.18
C THR A 149 6.12 8.69 14.67
N LEU A 150 4.99 8.21 14.14
CA LEU A 150 3.65 8.66 14.55
C LEU A 150 3.33 8.29 16.00
N ILE A 151 3.65 7.07 16.43
CA ILE A 151 3.48 6.63 17.82
C ILE A 151 4.32 7.49 18.78
N ARG A 152 5.57 7.76 18.42
CA ARG A 152 6.48 8.59 19.22
C ARG A 152 5.95 10.02 19.35
N MET A 153 5.40 10.59 18.28
CA MET A 153 4.76 11.91 18.31
C MET A 153 3.51 11.95 19.21
N LEU A 154 2.68 10.91 19.17
CA LEU A 154 1.51 10.80 20.05
C LEU A 154 1.90 10.66 21.53
N LEU A 155 2.93 9.86 21.84
CA LEU A 155 3.47 9.70 23.19
C LEU A 155 4.07 11.00 23.75
N LYS A 156 4.70 11.82 22.89
CA LYS A 156 5.24 13.14 23.25
C LYS A 156 4.14 14.22 23.41
N GLY A 157 2.86 13.86 23.31
CA GLY A 157 1.73 14.77 23.55
C GLY A 157 1.46 15.75 22.41
N SER A 158 2.03 15.53 21.21
CA SER A 158 1.72 16.39 20.07
C SER A 158 0.29 16.13 19.62
N THR A 159 -0.55 17.16 19.67
CA THR A 159 -1.95 17.13 19.19
C THR A 159 -2.03 17.27 17.68
N SER A 160 -1.09 16.67 16.94
CA SER A 160 -1.24 16.52 15.50
C SER A 160 -2.57 15.82 15.25
N SER A 161 -3.50 16.56 14.65
CA SER A 161 -4.89 16.22 14.34
C SER A 161 -5.18 14.72 14.40
N LEU A 162 -5.67 14.28 15.56
CA LEU A 162 -5.87 12.87 15.96
C LEU A 162 -6.62 12.04 14.89
N ALA A 163 -7.49 12.71 14.13
CA ALA A 163 -8.20 12.17 12.98
C ALA A 163 -7.25 11.58 11.92
N TYR A 164 -6.19 12.28 11.52
CA TYR A 164 -5.24 11.81 10.50
C TYR A 164 -4.42 10.62 11.01
N SER A 165 -4.02 10.65 12.28
CA SER A 165 -3.34 9.52 12.91
C SER A 165 -4.24 8.28 12.91
N CYS A 166 -5.52 8.42 13.27
CA CYS A 166 -6.50 7.33 13.20
C CYS A 166 -6.68 6.79 11.76
N LEU A 167 -6.81 7.67 10.77
CA LEU A 167 -6.93 7.28 9.36
C LEU A 167 -5.72 6.50 8.87
N PHE A 168 -4.51 6.92 9.27
CA PHE A 168 -3.27 6.20 8.96
C PHE A 168 -3.25 4.81 9.59
N PHE A 169 -3.56 4.68 10.89
CA PHE A 169 -3.57 3.39 11.58
C PHE A 169 -4.58 2.40 10.98
N ILE A 170 -5.79 2.87 10.68
CA ILE A 170 -6.83 2.06 10.05
C ILE A 170 -6.38 1.61 8.66
N SER A 171 -5.84 2.53 7.86
CA SER A 171 -5.32 2.21 6.53
C SER A 171 -4.19 1.19 6.60
N TYR A 172 -3.22 1.38 7.49
CA TYR A 172 -2.10 0.47 7.69
C TYR A 172 -2.56 -0.94 8.10
N ALA A 173 -3.53 -1.05 9.01
CA ALA A 173 -4.11 -2.33 9.42
C ALA A 173 -4.77 -3.06 8.23
N PHE A 174 -5.50 -2.34 7.37
CA PHE A 174 -6.08 -2.92 6.16
C PHE A 174 -5.02 -3.38 5.16
N GLN A 175 -3.91 -2.66 5.00
CA GLN A 175 -2.80 -3.11 4.15
C GLN A 175 -2.21 -4.43 4.64
N ILE A 176 -2.01 -4.59 5.96
CA ILE A 176 -1.54 -5.85 6.56
C ILE A 176 -2.55 -6.98 6.30
N LEU A 177 -3.84 -6.70 6.49
CA LEU A 177 -4.89 -7.70 6.24
C LEU A 177 -4.91 -8.15 4.77
N ILE A 178 -4.73 -7.23 3.81
CA ILE A 178 -4.63 -7.56 2.39
C ILE A 178 -3.37 -8.40 2.12
N LEU A 179 -2.24 -8.10 2.75
CA LEU A 179 -1.02 -8.88 2.62
C LEU A 179 -1.22 -10.31 3.12
N ILE A 180 -1.85 -10.47 4.29
CA ILE A 180 -2.21 -11.77 4.88
C ILE A 180 -3.12 -12.55 3.91
N LEU A 181 -4.18 -11.93 3.41
CA LEU A 181 -5.06 -12.54 2.41
C LEU A 181 -4.34 -12.85 1.08
N SER A 182 -3.27 -12.13 0.77
CA SER A 182 -2.41 -12.40 -0.39
C SER A 182 -1.46 -13.57 -0.16
N ALA A 183 -1.22 -13.95 1.10
CA ALA A 183 -0.51 -15.17 1.47
C ALA A 183 -1.37 -16.41 1.48
N PHE A 184 -2.66 -16.26 1.76
CA PHE A 184 -3.60 -17.36 1.62
C PHE A 184 -3.91 -17.60 0.13
N SER A 185 -3.26 -18.62 -0.44
CA SER A 185 -3.48 -19.06 -1.82
C SER A 185 -4.94 -19.41 -2.10
N GLU A 186 -5.45 -19.00 -3.26
CA GLU A 186 -6.75 -19.46 -3.75
C GLU A 186 -6.69 -20.99 -3.91
N ARG A 187 -7.60 -21.67 -3.20
CA ARG A 187 -7.80 -23.12 -3.33
C ARG A 187 -8.45 -23.37 -4.69
N ASP A 188 -7.66 -23.68 -5.72
CA ASP A 188 -8.22 -24.43 -6.84
C ASP A 188 -8.19 -25.91 -6.45
N GLY A 189 -9.36 -26.43 -6.06
CA GLY A 189 -9.54 -27.82 -5.67
C GLY A 189 -9.43 -28.82 -6.82
N SER A 190 -8.51 -28.61 -7.78
CA SER A 190 -8.42 -29.46 -8.98
C SER A 190 -7.03 -29.59 -9.62
N SER A 191 -5.95 -29.07 -9.04
CA SER A 191 -4.61 -29.23 -9.64
C SER A 191 -3.76 -30.27 -8.93
N GLU A 192 -3.35 -31.31 -9.66
CA GLU A 192 -2.39 -32.36 -9.26
C GLU A 192 -1.02 -31.84 -8.78
N ASN A 193 -0.73 -30.54 -8.92
CA ASN A 193 0.54 -29.93 -8.49
C ASN A 193 0.32 -28.65 -7.63
N PRO A 194 0.29 -28.76 -6.29
CA PRO A 194 0.08 -27.62 -5.40
C PRO A 194 1.21 -26.56 -5.44
N SER A 195 2.39 -26.92 -5.95
CA SER A 195 3.54 -26.02 -6.08
C SER A 195 3.37 -24.96 -7.19
N VAL A 196 2.55 -25.24 -8.21
CA VAL A 196 2.30 -24.34 -9.35
C VAL A 196 1.14 -23.37 -9.04
N THR A 197 0.18 -23.80 -8.23
CA THR A 197 -1.03 -23.04 -7.89
C THR A 197 -0.87 -22.20 -6.61
N ALA A 198 0.17 -22.46 -5.82
CA ALA A 198 0.46 -21.71 -4.60
C ALA A 198 0.75 -20.23 -4.91
N SER A 199 -0.01 -19.33 -4.28
CA SER A 199 0.26 -17.90 -4.30
C SER A 199 1.70 -17.63 -3.88
N PHE A 200 2.39 -16.77 -4.63
CA PHE A 200 3.21 -15.71 -4.05
C PHE A 200 3.97 -16.06 -2.75
N LEU A 201 3.40 -15.52 -1.69
CA LEU A 201 3.85 -15.60 -0.31
C LEU A 201 3.77 -17.02 0.26
N SER A 202 2.83 -17.86 -0.17
CA SER A 202 2.78 -19.28 0.22
C SER A 202 3.98 -20.06 -0.30
N ARG A 203 4.55 -19.70 -1.47
CA ARG A 203 5.82 -20.29 -1.95
C ARG A 203 7.00 -19.88 -1.07
N ILE A 204 7.05 -18.62 -0.63
CA ILE A 204 8.09 -18.15 0.29
C ILE A 204 7.94 -18.77 1.68
N THR A 205 6.73 -18.79 2.23
CA THR A 205 6.49 -19.27 3.60
C THR A 205 6.43 -20.80 3.69
N PHE A 206 6.64 -21.51 2.57
CA PHE A 206 6.47 -22.96 2.45
C PHE A 206 5.13 -23.49 3.02
N SER A 207 4.09 -22.66 3.18
CA SER A 207 2.82 -23.06 3.78
C SER A 207 2.04 -24.10 2.96
N TRP A 208 2.52 -24.42 1.76
CA TRP A 208 2.04 -25.53 0.93
C TRP A 208 2.56 -26.89 1.42
N TYR A 209 3.71 -26.94 2.11
CA TYR A 209 4.33 -28.16 2.62
C TYR A 209 3.56 -28.72 3.83
N ASP A 210 3.12 -27.83 4.72
CA ASP A 210 2.25 -28.17 5.86
C ASP A 210 0.90 -28.79 5.45
N ARG A 211 0.51 -28.63 4.17
CA ARG A 211 -0.75 -29.16 3.62
C ARG A 211 -0.61 -30.49 2.90
N LEU A 212 0.61 -31.01 2.73
CA LEU A 212 0.91 -32.34 2.22
C LEU A 212 1.15 -33.37 3.34
N GLY A 213 1.26 -32.91 4.58
CA GLY A 213 1.51 -33.74 5.78
C GLY A 213 0.27 -34.24 6.52
N HIS A 214 -0.93 -34.12 5.93
CA HIS A 214 -2.19 -34.62 6.47
C HIS A 214 -2.90 -35.55 5.49
#